data_AF-A0A817J698-F1
#
_entry.id   AF-A0A817J698-F1
#
_cell.length_a   1.000
_cell.length_b   1.000
_cell.length_c   1.000
_cell.angle_alpha   90.00
_cell.angle_beta   90.00
_cell.angle_gamma   90.00
#
_symmetry.space_group_name_H-M   'P 1'
#
loop_
_entity.id
_entity.type
_entity.pdbx_description
1 polymer ?
#
loop_
_entity_poly.entity_id
_entity_poly.type
_entity_poly.pdbx_seq_one_letter_code
_entity_poly.pdbx_strand_id
1 'polypeptide(L)'
;MCLATIDQYLATSFYRRWQQWNNIKLAYCLCTASFIFAILHGVPSIIYYNYIDSSIADTLVCRGALPIFITVLFESLAYRNVKQLAYRTVPLVHRELDKQLTSMVLVQIVYIFIAIVSYTVVIIITTNLDLKDKPILAAELQLTEYLGAIIYYSYFAAPFYMYVCVSKRFRQQLIYVFFRIYTNCCRKPAIINNQIAPATDMN
;
A
#
# COMPACT_ATOMS: atom_id res chain seq x y z
N MET A 1 4.70 -2.85 -3.17
CA MET A 1 5.61 -2.58 -2.03
C MET A 1 7.06 -2.64 -2.43
N CYS A 2 7.55 -3.73 -3.04
CA CYS A 2 8.96 -3.88 -3.43
C CYS A 2 9.52 -2.69 -4.24
N LEU A 3 8.79 -2.22 -5.26
CA LEU A 3 9.21 -1.05 -6.05
C LEU A 3 9.30 0.24 -5.21
N ALA A 4 8.36 0.43 -4.28
CA ALA A 4 8.37 1.61 -3.41
C ALA A 4 9.56 1.58 -2.44
N THR A 5 9.90 0.41 -1.87
CA THR A 5 11.08 0.27 -1.01
C THR A 5 12.40 0.45 -1.77
N ILE A 6 12.46 -0.02 -3.03
CA ILE A 6 13.62 0.22 -3.90
C ILE A 6 13.73 1.70 -4.26
N ASP A 7 12.63 2.35 -4.64
CA ASP A 7 12.59 3.77 -4.96
C ASP A 7 13.04 4.62 -3.76
N GLN A 8 12.53 4.29 -2.57
CA GLN A 8 12.91 4.94 -1.31
C GLN A 8 14.40 4.70 -0.97
N TYR A 9 14.93 3.50 -1.22
CA TYR A 9 16.37 3.24 -1.08
C TYR A 9 17.20 4.11 -2.04
N LEU A 10 16.80 4.20 -3.31
CA LEU A 10 17.49 5.04 -4.30
C LEU A 10 17.40 6.53 -3.95
N ALA A 11 16.24 7.00 -3.48
CA ALA A 11 16.02 8.38 -3.04
C ALA A 11 16.94 8.78 -1.89
N THR A 12 17.16 7.85 -0.96
CA THR A 12 17.94 8.07 0.27
C THR A 12 19.42 7.74 0.11
N SER A 13 19.84 7.18 -1.03
CA SER A 13 21.22 6.73 -1.25
C SER A 13 22.25 7.87 -1.19
N PHE A 14 23.43 7.58 -0.64
CA PHE A 14 24.54 8.56 -0.52
C PHE A 14 25.12 8.98 -1.85
N TYR A 15 25.13 8.08 -2.83
CA TYR A 15 25.77 8.38 -4.10
C TYR A 15 24.77 9.08 -5.02
N ARG A 16 25.14 10.29 -5.44
CA ARG A 16 24.35 11.10 -6.38
C ARG A 16 23.98 10.35 -7.66
N ARG A 17 24.83 9.42 -8.11
CA ARG A 17 24.55 8.56 -9.27
C ARG A 17 23.32 7.67 -9.06
N TRP A 18 23.15 7.05 -7.89
CA TRP A 18 21.97 6.24 -7.57
C TRP A 18 20.72 7.12 -7.40
N GLN A 19 20.88 8.30 -6.80
CA GLN A 19 19.77 9.24 -6.63
C GLN A 19 19.24 9.77 -7.97
N GLN A 20 20.12 9.96 -8.97
CA GLN A 20 19.72 10.36 -10.34
C GLN A 20 18.85 9.32 -11.05
N TRP A 21 18.90 8.06 -10.62
CA TRP A 21 18.04 7.01 -11.16
C TRP A 21 16.61 7.09 -10.61
N ASN A 22 16.41 7.75 -9.46
CA ASN A 22 15.07 8.09 -8.99
C ASN A 22 14.52 9.26 -9.81
N ASN A 23 14.09 8.95 -11.03
CA ASN A 23 13.37 9.85 -11.90
C ASN A 23 11.90 9.41 -11.92
N ILE A 24 11.00 10.37 -11.75
CA ILE A 24 9.56 10.13 -11.80
C ILE A 24 9.11 9.41 -13.08
N LYS A 25 9.77 9.67 -14.22
CA LYS A 25 9.50 8.97 -15.50
C LYS A 25 9.83 7.48 -15.42
N LEU A 26 10.95 7.14 -14.77
CA LEU A 26 11.35 5.74 -14.56
C LEU A 26 10.39 5.04 -13.60
N ALA A 27 10.00 5.72 -12.51
CA ALA A 27 9.02 5.19 -11.57
C ALA A 27 7.69 4.86 -12.25
N TYR A 28 7.17 5.75 -13.10
CA TYR A 28 5.97 5.48 -13.90
C TYR A 28 6.15 4.29 -14.85
N CYS A 29 7.28 4.21 -15.54
CA CYS A 29 7.59 3.10 -16.44
C CYS A 29 7.62 1.75 -15.69
N LEU A 30 8.35 1.68 -14.58
CA LEU A 30 8.45 0.47 -13.75
C LEU A 30 7.11 0.08 -13.14
N CYS A 31 6.34 1.04 -12.62
CA CYS A 31 4.99 0.77 -12.11
C CYS A 31 4.09 0.21 -13.21
N THR A 32 4.08 0.81 -14.39
CA THR A 32 3.26 0.34 -15.53
C THR A 32 3.68 -1.04 -15.99
N ALA A 33 4.98 -1.29 -16.14
CA ALA A 33 5.51 -2.60 -16.50
C ALA A 33 5.15 -3.67 -15.45
N SER A 34 5.27 -3.34 -14.16
CA SER A 34 4.91 -4.25 -13.07
C SER A 34 3.42 -4.57 -13.03
N PHE A 35 2.57 -3.58 -13.36
CA PHE A 35 1.12 -3.77 -13.45
C PHE A 35 0.73 -4.68 -14.61
N ILE A 36 1.32 -4.45 -15.79
CA ILE A 36 1.12 -5.32 -16.97
C ILE A 36 1.58 -6.74 -16.66
N PHE A 37 2.75 -6.90 -16.04
CA PHE A 37 3.27 -8.20 -15.62
C PHE A 37 2.32 -8.89 -14.63
N ALA A 38 1.80 -8.17 -13.64
CA ALA A 38 0.85 -8.71 -12.68
C ALA A 38 -0.45 -9.19 -13.33
N ILE A 39 -0.98 -8.44 -14.30
CA ILE A 39 -2.16 -8.86 -15.09
C ILE A 39 -1.84 -10.12 -15.89
N LEU A 40 -0.73 -10.11 -16.65
CA LEU A 40 -0.33 -11.25 -17.48
C LEU A 40 -0.10 -12.51 -16.66
N HIS A 41 0.49 -12.38 -15.47
CA HIS A 41 0.68 -13.49 -14.54
C HIS A 41 -0.64 -13.96 -13.89
N GLY A 42 -1.61 -13.05 -13.71
CA GLY A 42 -2.93 -13.38 -13.17
C GLY A 42 -3.81 -14.19 -14.14
N VAL A 43 -3.66 -13.98 -15.44
CA VAL A 43 -4.48 -14.66 -16.48
C VAL A 43 -4.38 -16.19 -16.41
N PRO A 44 -3.19 -16.82 -16.37
CA PRO A 44 -3.07 -18.27 -16.20
C PRO A 44 -3.74 -18.79 -14.93
N SER A 45 -3.60 -18.08 -13.81
CA SER A 45 -4.23 -18.49 -12.55
C SER A 45 -5.77 -18.52 -12.65
N ILE A 46 -6.37 -17.63 -13.45
CA ILE A 46 -7.82 -17.60 -13.67
C ILE A 46 -8.26 -18.73 -14.61
N ILE A 47 -7.56 -18.90 -15.74
CA ILE A 47 -7.92 -19.90 -16.77
C ILE A 47 -7.79 -21.32 -16.22
N TYR A 48 -6.71 -21.59 -15.50
CA TYR A 48 -6.38 -22.91 -15.02
C TYR A 48 -6.69 -23.12 -13.54
N TYR A 49 -7.56 -22.29 -12.96
CA TYR A 49 -7.90 -22.36 -11.54
C TYR A 49 -8.34 -23.77 -11.10
N ASN A 50 -9.04 -24.50 -11.97
CA ASN A 50 -9.52 -25.86 -11.70
C ASN A 50 -8.53 -26.98 -12.10
N TYR A 51 -7.43 -26.64 -12.80
CA TYR A 51 -6.52 -27.62 -13.43
C TYR A 51 -5.11 -27.59 -12.85
N ILE A 52 -4.67 -26.43 -12.37
CA ILE A 52 -3.36 -26.30 -11.74
C ILE A 52 -3.56 -26.56 -10.26
N ASP A 53 -3.07 -27.72 -9.84
CA ASP A 53 -2.67 -27.93 -8.45
C ASP A 53 -1.48 -26.99 -8.22
N SER A 54 -1.76 -25.75 -7.84
CA SER A 54 -0.72 -24.73 -7.71
C SER A 54 0.24 -25.22 -6.66
N SER A 55 1.45 -25.60 -7.08
CA SER A 55 2.47 -26.08 -6.17
C SER A 55 2.58 -25.07 -5.04
N ILE A 56 2.34 -25.52 -3.80
CA ILE A 56 2.43 -24.71 -2.58
C ILE A 56 3.75 -23.92 -2.57
N ALA A 57 4.81 -24.49 -3.17
CA ALA A 57 6.10 -23.85 -3.36
C ALA A 57 6.03 -22.54 -4.17
N ASP A 58 5.31 -22.49 -5.29
CA ASP A 58 5.22 -21.27 -6.12
C ASP A 58 4.50 -20.15 -5.36
N THR A 59 3.36 -20.46 -4.75
CA THR A 59 2.59 -19.50 -3.97
C THR A 59 3.41 -18.97 -2.79
N LEU A 60 4.08 -19.84 -2.05
CA LEU A 60 4.86 -19.44 -0.87
C LEU A 60 6.12 -18.65 -1.24
N VAL A 61 6.84 -19.06 -2.28
CA VAL A 61 8.11 -18.43 -2.67
C VAL A 61 7.86 -17.13 -3.43
N CYS A 62 7.10 -17.18 -4.53
CA CYS A 62 6.93 -16.05 -5.45
C CYS A 62 6.00 -14.97 -4.88
N ARG A 63 4.92 -15.35 -4.19
CA ARG A 63 3.94 -14.39 -3.66
C ARG A 63 4.21 -14.00 -2.21
N GLY A 64 4.84 -14.86 -1.42
CA GLY A 64 5.13 -14.64 -0.01
C GLY A 64 6.57 -14.20 0.27
N ALA A 65 7.49 -15.18 0.30
CA ALA A 65 8.82 -15.03 0.86
C ALA A 65 9.70 -14.05 0.09
N LEU A 66 9.71 -14.12 -1.25
CA LEU A 66 10.58 -13.28 -2.08
C LEU A 66 10.20 -11.79 -2.01
N PRO A 67 8.92 -11.38 -2.16
CA PRO A 67 8.52 -9.99 -1.95
C PRO A 67 8.85 -9.45 -0.56
N ILE A 68 8.59 -10.24 0.49
CA ILE A 68 8.88 -9.87 1.87
C ILE A 68 10.38 -9.65 2.06
N PHE A 69 11.20 -10.60 1.61
CA PHE A 69 12.65 -10.51 1.69
C PHE A 69 13.20 -9.26 1.00
N ILE A 70 12.75 -8.97 -0.23
CA ILE A 70 13.14 -7.77 -0.97
C ILE A 70 12.72 -6.51 -0.21
N THR A 71 11.48 -6.45 0.29
CA THR A 71 11.01 -5.26 1.03
C THR A 71 11.81 -5.02 2.30
N VAL A 72 12.04 -6.05 3.12
CA VAL A 72 12.79 -5.95 4.38
C VAL A 72 14.25 -5.54 4.11
N LEU A 73 14.88 -6.09 3.08
CA LEU A 73 16.26 -5.77 2.71
C LEU A 73 16.39 -4.29 2.30
N PHE A 74 15.61 -3.84 1.30
CA PHE A 74 15.71 -2.48 0.79
C PHE A 74 15.24 -1.44 1.80
N GLU A 75 14.24 -1.75 2.60
CA GLU A 75 13.80 -0.87 3.68
C GLU A 75 14.88 -0.74 4.77
N SER A 76 15.50 -1.84 5.19
CA SER A 76 16.57 -1.78 6.19
C SER A 76 17.74 -0.92 5.71
N LEU A 77 18.05 -1.00 4.41
CA LEU A 77 19.05 -0.13 3.78
C LEU A 77 18.59 1.34 3.74
N ALA A 78 17.34 1.60 3.34
CA ALA A 78 16.78 2.96 3.33
C ALA A 78 16.76 3.58 4.74
N TYR A 79 16.42 2.80 5.77
CA TYR A 79 16.44 3.24 7.17
C TYR A 79 17.85 3.62 7.64
N ARG A 80 18.86 2.81 7.28
CA ARG A 80 20.27 3.13 7.57
C ARG A 80 20.69 4.43 6.88
N ASN A 81 20.30 4.61 5.61
CA ASN A 81 20.58 5.81 4.86
C ASN A 81 19.95 7.07 5.51
N VAL A 82 18.67 7.00 5.91
CA VAL A 82 17.97 8.10 6.59
C VAL A 82 18.62 8.46 7.93
N LYS A 83 19.06 7.46 8.71
CA LYS A 83 19.81 7.70 9.96
C LYS A 83 21.12 8.43 9.73
N GLN A 84 21.84 8.09 8.68
CA GLN A 84 23.10 8.73 8.32
C GLN A 84 22.91 10.12 7.69
N LEU A 85 21.79 10.36 6.98
CA LEU A 85 21.40 11.70 6.48
C LEU A 85 21.24 12.73 7.60
N ALA A 86 21.01 12.30 8.84
CA ALA A 86 20.85 13.16 10.01
C ALA A 86 22.02 14.12 10.24
N TYR A 87 23.21 13.76 9.78
CA TYR A 87 24.46 14.49 9.99
C TYR A 87 24.81 15.44 8.84
N ARG A 88 24.01 15.49 7.76
CA ARG A 88 24.27 16.31 6.57
C ARG A 88 23.39 17.57 6.55
N THR A 89 23.86 18.62 5.91
CA THR A 89 23.15 19.91 5.68
C THR A 89 22.01 19.79 4.66
N VAL A 90 21.09 18.85 4.88
CA VAL A 90 19.84 18.77 4.11
C VAL A 90 18.80 19.66 4.81
N PRO A 91 18.01 20.44 4.07
CA PRO A 91 16.97 21.29 4.65
C PRO A 91 16.03 20.46 5.54
N LEU A 92 15.79 20.97 6.77
CA LEU A 92 15.05 20.28 7.83
C LEU A 92 13.69 19.73 7.40
N VAL A 93 13.00 20.42 6.48
CA VAL A 93 11.67 20.03 5.98
C VAL A 93 11.71 18.72 5.18
N HIS A 94 12.72 18.51 4.34
CA HIS A 94 12.81 17.29 3.52
C HIS A 94 13.13 16.08 4.39
N ARG A 95 14.02 16.26 5.39
CA ARG A 95 14.39 15.22 6.33
C ARG A 95 13.22 14.68 7.13
N GLU A 96 12.34 15.56 7.61
CA GLU A 96 11.18 15.12 8.40
C GLU A 96 10.18 14.33 7.54
N LEU A 97 10.02 14.71 6.27
CA LEU A 97 9.16 13.98 5.33
C LEU A 97 9.69 12.57 5.03
N ASP A 98 10.99 12.44 4.76
CA ASP A 98 11.63 11.13 4.49
C ASP A 98 11.57 10.22 5.73
N LYS A 99 11.75 10.79 6.93
CA LYS A 99 11.62 10.07 8.20
C LYS A 99 10.19 9.59 8.42
N GLN A 100 9.19 10.43 8.15
CA GLN A 100 7.77 10.06 8.27
C GLN A 100 7.40 8.96 7.27
N LEU A 101 7.84 9.08 6.02
CA LEU A 101 7.61 8.08 4.99
C LEU A 101 8.26 6.74 5.37
N THR A 102 9.52 6.76 5.82
CA THR A 102 10.24 5.54 6.22
C THR A 102 9.60 4.86 7.44
N SER A 103 9.23 5.64 8.46
CA SER A 103 8.54 5.09 9.62
C SER A 103 7.19 4.48 9.25
N MET A 104 6.51 5.04 8.25
CA MET A 104 5.24 4.53 7.79
C MET A 104 5.40 3.20 7.04
N VAL A 105 6.33 3.12 6.10
CA VAL A 105 6.58 1.89 5.32
C VAL A 105 6.99 0.75 6.25
N LEU A 106 7.70 1.05 7.34
CA LEU A 106 8.15 0.04 8.31
C LEU A 106 6.98 -0.60 9.06
N VAL A 107 6.06 0.23 9.56
CA VAL A 107 4.85 -0.28 10.22
C VAL A 107 4.00 -1.07 9.23
N GLN A 108 4.01 -0.68 7.94
CA GLN A 108 3.29 -1.39 6.91
C GLN A 108 3.88 -2.77 6.64
N ILE A 109 5.20 -2.90 6.59
CA ILE A 109 5.86 -4.19 6.39
C ILE A 109 5.64 -5.13 7.57
N VAL A 110 5.66 -4.62 8.81
CA VAL A 110 5.31 -5.41 9.99
C VAL A 110 3.87 -5.92 9.90
N TYR A 111 2.93 -5.05 9.51
CA TYR A 111 1.53 -5.45 9.34
C TYR A 111 1.34 -6.49 8.22
N ILE A 112 1.99 -6.29 7.06
CA ILE A 112 2.01 -7.25 5.95
C ILE A 112 2.52 -8.60 6.42
N PHE A 113 3.62 -8.61 7.16
CA PHE A 113 4.22 -9.84 7.65
C PHE A 113 3.24 -10.61 8.54
N ILE A 114 2.60 -9.95 9.51
CA ILE A 114 1.59 -10.56 10.38
C ILE A 114 0.42 -11.11 9.56
N ALA A 115 -0.10 -10.33 8.61
CA ALA A 115 -1.25 -10.71 7.81
C ALA A 115 -0.96 -11.90 6.87
N ILE A 116 0.17 -11.87 6.17
CA ILE A 116 0.58 -12.95 5.25
C ILE A 116 0.89 -14.22 6.03
N VAL A 117 1.67 -14.14 7.11
CA VAL A 117 2.04 -15.32 7.91
C VAL A 117 0.79 -15.96 8.50
N SER A 118 -0.11 -15.17 9.10
CA SER A 118 -1.34 -15.69 9.69
C SER A 118 -2.19 -16.44 8.67
N TYR A 119 -2.40 -15.88 7.48
CA TYR A 119 -3.20 -16.52 6.43
C TYR A 119 -2.52 -17.76 5.85
N THR A 120 -1.21 -17.69 5.61
CA THR A 120 -0.44 -18.79 5.00
C THR A 120 -0.38 -20.01 5.92
N VAL A 121 -0.22 -19.81 7.23
CA VAL A 121 -0.24 -20.91 8.21
C VAL A 121 -1.57 -21.64 8.17
N VAL A 122 -2.69 -20.91 8.12
CA VAL A 122 -4.03 -21.52 8.06
C VAL A 122 -4.21 -22.30 6.76
N ILE A 123 -3.84 -21.73 5.61
CA ILE A 123 -3.88 -22.46 4.32
C ILE A 123 -3.09 -23.76 4.42
N ILE A 124 -1.83 -23.71 4.87
CA ILE A 124 -0.98 -24.91 4.96
C ILE A 124 -1.63 -25.96 5.85
N ILE A 125 -2.19 -25.57 7.00
CA ILE A 125 -2.87 -26.51 7.91
C ILE A 125 -4.09 -27.14 7.23
N THR A 126 -4.96 -26.32 6.61
CA THR A 126 -6.18 -26.79 5.94
C THR A 126 -5.91 -27.69 4.73
N THR A 127 -4.82 -27.46 3.99
CA THR A 127 -4.49 -28.28 2.81
C THR A 127 -3.80 -29.60 3.16
N ASN A 128 -3.16 -29.71 4.33
CA ASN A 128 -2.39 -30.91 4.71
C ASN A 128 -3.13 -31.84 5.69
N LEU A 129 -4.21 -31.40 6.32
CA LEU A 129 -4.99 -32.23 7.24
C LEU A 129 -6.17 -32.90 6.52
N ASP A 130 -6.31 -34.22 6.66
CA ASP A 130 -7.55 -34.91 6.31
C ASP A 130 -8.59 -34.69 7.42
N LEU A 131 -9.64 -33.94 7.10
CA LEU A 131 -10.66 -33.50 8.05
C LEU A 131 -11.94 -34.35 8.00
N LYS A 132 -11.97 -35.42 7.21
CA LYS A 132 -13.18 -36.23 6.98
C LYS A 132 -13.82 -36.78 8.26
N ASP A 133 -13.01 -37.10 9.26
CA ASP A 133 -13.47 -37.75 10.49
C ASP A 133 -13.78 -36.79 11.64
N LYS A 134 -13.57 -35.47 11.47
CA LYS A 134 -13.66 -34.48 12.56
C LYS A 134 -14.40 -33.20 12.13
N PRO A 135 -15.75 -33.22 12.06
CA PRO A 135 -16.53 -32.09 11.55
C PRO A 135 -16.42 -30.82 12.40
N ILE A 136 -16.21 -30.96 13.72
CA ILE A 136 -16.02 -29.81 14.62
C ILE A 136 -14.71 -29.08 14.30
N LEU A 137 -13.61 -29.83 14.15
CA LEU A 137 -12.31 -29.26 13.79
C LEU A 137 -12.35 -28.60 12.40
N ALA A 138 -13.10 -29.18 11.46
CA ALA A 138 -13.31 -28.58 10.14
C ALA A 138 -14.01 -27.21 10.24
N ALA A 139 -15.05 -27.08 11.07
CA ALA A 139 -15.73 -25.80 11.28
C ALA A 139 -14.82 -24.75 11.94
N GLU A 140 -14.01 -25.13 12.92
CA GLU A 140 -13.03 -24.24 13.57
C GLU A 140 -11.96 -23.75 12.59
N LEU A 141 -11.41 -24.64 11.77
CA LEU A 141 -10.44 -24.29 10.74
C LEU A 141 -11.04 -23.36 9.69
N GLN A 142 -12.28 -23.60 9.27
CA GLN A 142 -12.97 -22.75 8.31
C GLN A 142 -13.21 -21.33 8.88
N LEU A 143 -13.62 -21.21 10.14
CA LEU A 143 -13.72 -19.91 10.80
C LEU A 143 -12.37 -19.20 10.86
N THR A 144 -11.31 -19.94 11.20
CA THR A 144 -9.94 -19.41 11.26
C THR A 144 -9.47 -18.94 9.89
N GLU A 145 -9.82 -19.65 8.82
CA GLU A 145 -9.52 -19.27 7.44
C GLU A 145 -10.22 -17.96 7.06
N TYR A 146 -11.51 -17.81 7.38
CA TYR A 146 -12.24 -16.57 7.13
C TYR A 146 -11.64 -15.38 7.91
N LEU A 147 -11.28 -15.58 9.18
CA LEU A 147 -10.61 -14.54 9.97
C LEU A 147 -9.25 -14.18 9.38
N GLY A 148 -8.45 -15.18 8.99
CA GLY A 148 -7.17 -14.98 8.31
C GLY A 148 -7.34 -14.23 6.99
N ALA A 149 -8.37 -14.57 6.21
CA ALA A 149 -8.70 -13.87 4.96
C ALA A 149 -9.09 -12.41 5.22
N ILE A 150 -9.90 -12.12 6.24
CA ILE A 150 -10.25 -10.74 6.61
C ILE A 150 -8.99 -9.93 6.96
N ILE A 151 -8.10 -10.48 7.79
CA ILE A 151 -6.82 -9.84 8.15
C ILE A 151 -5.94 -9.63 6.90
N TYR A 152 -5.89 -10.62 6.02
CA TYR A 152 -5.16 -10.55 4.76
C TYR A 152 -5.71 -9.47 3.83
N TYR A 153 -7.03 -9.36 3.67
CA TYR A 153 -7.64 -8.35 2.81
C TYR A 153 -7.62 -6.95 3.42
N SER A 154 -7.65 -6.82 4.75
CA SER A 154 -7.51 -5.51 5.40
C SER A 154 -6.16 -4.85 5.15
N TYR A 155 -5.12 -5.61 4.76
CA TYR A 155 -3.85 -5.06 4.30
C TYR A 155 -3.99 -4.10 3.11
N PHE A 156 -4.94 -4.30 2.20
CA PHE A 156 -5.14 -3.35 1.10
C PHE A 156 -5.60 -1.96 1.58
N ALA A 157 -6.34 -1.91 2.68
CA ALA A 157 -6.82 -0.66 3.28
C ALA A 157 -5.84 -0.09 4.32
N ALA A 158 -4.99 -0.94 4.91
CA ALA A 158 -4.01 -0.56 5.93
C ALA A 158 -3.14 0.66 5.55
N PRO A 159 -2.53 0.76 4.34
CA PRO A 159 -1.75 1.95 3.99
C PRO A 159 -2.55 3.24 4.10
N PHE A 160 -3.81 3.26 3.62
CA PHE A 160 -4.65 4.46 3.70
C PHE A 160 -4.87 4.88 5.17
N TYR A 161 -5.31 3.95 6.02
CA TYR A 161 -5.51 4.24 7.44
C TYR A 161 -4.22 4.64 8.14
N MET A 162 -3.10 4.03 7.76
CA MET A 162 -1.78 4.39 8.27
C MET A 162 -1.35 5.80 7.83
N TYR A 163 -1.58 6.19 6.57
CA TYR A 163 -1.35 7.57 6.12
C TYR A 163 -2.16 8.56 6.95
N VAL A 164 -3.43 8.25 7.22
CA VAL A 164 -4.31 9.09 8.05
C VAL A 164 -3.82 9.16 9.50
N CYS A 165 -3.47 8.04 10.12
CA CYS A 165 -3.08 7.98 11.53
C CYS A 165 -1.68 8.51 11.82
N VAL A 166 -0.71 8.26 10.92
CA VAL A 166 0.71 8.59 11.16
C VAL A 166 1.07 9.97 10.60
N SER A 167 0.60 10.34 9.41
CA SER A 167 1.04 11.59 8.76
C SER A 167 0.16 12.79 9.13
N LYS A 168 0.66 13.64 10.04
CA LYS A 168 0.01 14.92 10.39
C LYS A 168 -0.20 15.82 9.17
N ARG A 169 0.80 15.88 8.27
CA ARG A 169 0.72 16.66 7.03
C ARG A 169 -0.39 16.15 6.12
N PHE A 170 -0.47 14.83 5.92
CA PHE A 170 -1.52 14.22 5.11
C PHE A 170 -2.91 14.54 5.69
N ARG A 171 -3.09 14.42 7.02
CA ARG A 171 -4.34 14.83 7.68
C ARG A 171 -4.71 16.28 7.41
N GLN A 172 -3.76 17.21 7.55
CA GLN A 172 -4.00 18.63 7.30
C GLN A 172 -4.38 18.91 5.84
N GLN A 173 -3.70 18.27 4.89
CA GLN A 173 -4.03 18.39 3.46
C GLN A 173 -5.41 17.81 3.16
N LEU A 174 -5.74 16.66 3.75
CA LEU A 174 -7.03 16.00 3.60
C LEU A 174 -8.15 16.89 4.17
N ILE A 175 -8.01 17.40 5.40
CA ILE A 175 -8.96 18.35 6.01
C ILE A 175 -9.11 19.60 5.14
N TYR A 176 -8.03 20.16 4.62
CA TYR A 176 -8.07 21.32 3.74
C TYR A 176 -8.86 21.04 2.45
N VAL A 177 -8.63 19.88 1.81
CA VAL A 177 -9.39 19.47 0.62
C VAL A 177 -10.87 19.30 0.94
N PHE A 178 -11.22 18.65 2.05
CA PHE A 178 -12.61 18.51 2.50
C PHE A 178 -13.26 19.87 2.76
N PHE A 179 -12.58 20.77 3.47
CA PHE A 179 -13.09 22.12 3.74
C PHE A 179 -13.26 22.93 2.46
N ARG A 180 -12.33 22.80 1.50
CA ARG A 180 -12.43 23.44 0.18
C ARG A 180 -13.61 22.91 -0.64
N ILE A 181 -13.85 21.60 -0.64
CA ILE A 181 -15.02 21.00 -1.30
C ILE A 181 -16.31 21.51 -0.66
N TYR A 182 -16.38 21.48 0.68
CA TYR A 182 -17.54 21.95 1.45
C TYR A 182 -17.87 23.42 1.14
N THR A 183 -16.88 24.31 1.24
CA THR A 183 -17.04 25.75 0.94
C THR A 183 -17.42 26.03 -0.51
N ASN A 184 -16.88 25.29 -1.48
CA ASN A 184 -17.28 25.41 -2.88
C ASN A 184 -18.72 24.95 -3.14
N CYS A 185 -19.18 23.91 -2.47
CA CYS A 185 -20.58 23.47 -2.54
C CYS A 185 -21.52 24.53 -1.97
N CYS A 186 -21.17 25.19 -0.87
CA CYS A 186 -21.97 26.26 -0.26
C CYS A 186 -22.00 27.57 -1.08
N ARG A 187 -21.01 27.81 -1.96
CA ARG A 187 -20.92 29.06 -2.74
C ARG A 187 -21.76 29.07 -4.02
N LYS A 188 -22.09 27.90 -4.59
CA LYS A 188 -22.86 27.78 -5.84
C LYS A 188 -24.31 28.35 -5.82
N PRO A 189 -25.08 28.32 -4.72
CA PRO A 189 -26.46 28.86 -4.73
C PRO A 189 -26.52 30.38 -4.82
N ALA A 190 -25.51 31.10 -4.34
CA ALA A 190 -25.54 32.57 -4.25
C ALA A 190 -25.44 33.27 -5.61
N ILE A 191 -24.88 32.60 -6.63
CA ILE A 191 -24.70 33.20 -7.97
C ILE A 191 -25.98 33.07 -8.82
N ILE A 192 -26.76 32.00 -8.62
CA ILE A 192 -27.98 31.75 -9.42
C ILE A 192 -29.10 32.73 -9.01
N ASN A 193 -29.23 33.07 -7.72
CA ASN A 193 -30.26 34.00 -7.26
C ASN A 193 -30.02 35.46 -7.70
N ASN A 194 -28.78 35.85 -7.99
CA ASN A 194 -28.47 37.21 -8.48
C ASN A 194 -28.70 37.38 -10.00
N GLN A 195 -28.94 36.29 -10.74
CA GLN A 195 -29.29 36.35 -12.17
C GLN A 195 -30.80 36.32 -12.44
N ILE A 196 -31.63 36.10 -11.41
CA ILE A 196 -33.10 36.04 -11.52
C ILE A 196 -33.75 37.31 -10.94
N ALA A 197 -32.96 38.32 -10.52
CA ALA A 197 -33.53 39.62 -10.17
C ALA A 197 -34.14 40.24 -11.44
N PRO A 198 -35.48 40.39 -11.52
CA PRO A 198 -36.11 40.98 -12.69
C PRO A 198 -35.65 42.42 -12.81
N ALA A 199 -35.27 42.82 -14.03
CA ALA A 199 -35.14 44.22 -14.37
C ALA A 199 -36.50 44.87 -14.12
N THR A 200 -36.67 45.52 -12.97
CA THR A 200 -37.78 46.42 -12.73
C THR A 200 -37.62 47.57 -13.70
N ASP A 201 -38.39 47.50 -14.78
CA ASP A 201 -38.59 48.56 -15.76
C ASP A 201 -39.01 49.84 -15.02
N MET A 202 -38.19 50.88 -15.15
CA MET A 202 -38.54 52.24 -14.78
C MET A 202 -39.43 52.83 -15.88
N ASN A 203 -40.73 52.89 -15.59
CA ASN A 203 -41.69 53.79 -16.24
C ASN A 203 -42.02 54.93 -15.28
#